data_AF-A0A942L188-F1
#
_entry.id   AF-A0A942L188-F1
#
_cell.length_a   1.000
_cell.length_b   1.000
_cell.length_c   1.000
_cell.angle_alpha   90.00
_cell.angle_beta   90.00
_cell.angle_gamma   90.00
#
_symmetry.space_group_name_H-M   'P 1'
#
loop_
_entity.id
_entity.type
_entity.pdbx_description
1 polymer ?
#
loop_
_entity_poly.entity_id
_entity_poly.type
_entity_poly.pdbx_seq_one_letter_code
_entity_poly.pdbx_strand_id
1 'polypeptide(L)'
;MSAWAALYAKASARSSPRLGLSLPQISSGGLGGEAPPTTEEEAKPDDETKDLRRKPLNSKTVPTRDTAALAGVTPATGHTVTGTRETPTGIHLTTDQGQHGPFDLVVDASGAASLLSPLVARPLAFGAVWAHVPWPATDLPTTDLRQRYHRAARMAGILPIGHLPGDPTPRAAVFWSLPTADLDTWPERDLNDWKAEVTGFWPAMSPFLAQITDKAQLTPARHSHGSLRKPHGQRLIHIGDAAHRTSPQLGQGANMALLDARALALALRLPLEDAVPE
;
A
#
# COMPACT_ATOMS: atom_id res chain seq x y z
N MET A 1 -16.24 -1.66 9.66
CA MET A 1 -15.52 -2.86 10.13
C MET A 1 -14.60 -3.35 9.02
N SER A 2 -13.46 -2.67 8.84
CA SER A 2 -12.49 -2.99 7.79
C SER A 2 -11.52 -4.03 8.33
N ALA A 3 -11.68 -5.27 7.89
CA ALA A 3 -10.85 -6.39 8.30
C ALA A 3 -9.45 -6.26 7.66
N TRP A 4 -8.44 -5.94 8.47
CA TRP A 4 -7.04 -6.05 8.09
C TRP A 4 -6.52 -7.42 8.51
N ALA A 5 -6.01 -8.19 7.55
CA ALA A 5 -5.42 -9.50 7.80
C ALA A 5 -3.95 -9.33 8.21
N ALA A 6 -3.63 -9.60 9.48
CA ALA A 6 -2.27 -9.82 9.93
C ALA A 6 -1.83 -11.23 9.48
N LEU A 7 -0.74 -11.32 8.70
CA LEU A 7 -0.08 -12.59 8.41
C LEU A 7 0.99 -12.84 9.46
N TYR A 8 0.84 -13.92 10.23
CA TYR A 8 1.89 -14.49 11.06
C TYR A 8 2.49 -15.70 10.36
N ALA A 9 3.81 -15.70 10.18
CA ALA A 9 4.54 -16.84 9.65
C ALA A 9 5.28 -17.58 10.78
N LYS A 10 5.08 -18.90 10.85
CA LYS A 10 5.84 -19.82 11.69
C LYS A 10 6.88 -20.49 10.78
N ALA A 11 8.15 -20.09 10.87
CA ALA A 11 9.23 -20.82 10.21
C ALA A 11 9.70 -21.96 11.14
N SER A 12 9.58 -23.21 10.70
CA SER A 12 10.24 -24.36 11.33
C SER A 12 11.39 -24.80 10.44
N ALA A 13 12.62 -24.63 10.92
CA ALA A 13 13.80 -25.10 10.22
C ALA A 13 13.88 -26.65 10.28
N ARG A 14 13.73 -27.32 9.13
CA ARG A 14 14.31 -28.65 8.90
C ARG A 14 14.98 -28.71 7.53
N SER A 15 16.11 -29.41 7.52
CA SER A 15 17.17 -29.47 6.51
C SER A 15 16.86 -30.33 5.28
N SER A 16 17.09 -29.76 4.08
CA SER A 16 17.58 -30.35 2.79
C SER A 16 16.75 -31.48 2.11
N PRO A 17 16.84 -31.73 0.77
CA PRO A 17 18.02 -31.55 -0.11
C PRO A 17 17.83 -30.77 -1.42
N ARG A 18 18.99 -30.42 -1.99
CA ARG A 18 19.25 -29.69 -3.23
C ARG A 18 18.52 -30.28 -4.44
N LEU A 19 17.80 -29.44 -5.18
CA LEU A 19 17.42 -29.68 -6.57
C LEU A 19 18.21 -28.70 -7.45
N GLY A 20 19.11 -29.27 -8.25
CA GLY A 20 19.91 -28.53 -9.22
C GLY A 20 19.03 -27.99 -10.34
N LEU A 21 19.10 -26.68 -10.55
CA LEU A 21 18.66 -26.03 -11.78
C LEU A 21 19.79 -25.14 -12.27
N SER A 22 20.18 -25.38 -13.52
CA SER A 22 21.27 -24.68 -14.20
C SER A 22 20.84 -23.23 -14.48
N LEU A 23 21.73 -22.29 -14.19
CA LEU A 23 21.59 -20.88 -14.59
C LEU A 23 22.11 -20.72 -16.01
N PRO A 24 21.39 -20.05 -16.94
CA PRO A 24 21.99 -19.62 -18.19
C PRO A 24 22.95 -18.45 -17.93
N GLN A 25 24.18 -18.60 -18.45
CA GLN A 25 25.19 -17.54 -18.47
C GLN A 25 24.69 -16.36 -19.31
N ILE A 26 24.70 -15.16 -18.73
CA ILE A 26 24.54 -13.91 -19.49
C ILE A 26 25.96 -13.35 -19.70
N SER A 27 26.37 -13.26 -20.96
CA SER A 27 27.67 -12.73 -21.36
C SER A 27 27.79 -11.25 -21.03
N SER A 28 28.93 -10.87 -20.47
CA SER A 28 29.38 -9.49 -20.30
C SER A 28 29.60 -8.82 -21.65
N GLY A 29 28.76 -7.83 -21.99
CA GLY A 29 28.93 -6.97 -23.16
C GLY A 29 28.85 -5.50 -22.78
N GLY A 30 30.02 -4.85 -22.74
CA GLY A 30 30.25 -3.45 -23.12
C GLY A 30 29.46 -2.33 -22.44
N LEU A 31 30.13 -1.63 -21.52
CA LEU A 31 29.81 -0.25 -21.15
C LEU A 31 29.95 0.65 -22.39
N GLY A 32 28.87 1.31 -22.78
CA GLY A 32 28.84 2.38 -23.78
C GLY A 32 27.68 3.30 -23.44
N GLY A 33 28.00 4.52 -23.02
CA GLY A 33 27.01 5.49 -22.55
C GLY A 33 26.21 6.10 -23.69
N GLU A 34 24.90 6.21 -23.49
CA GLU A 34 24.07 7.24 -24.08
C GLU A 34 22.86 7.44 -23.16
N ALA A 35 22.67 8.68 -22.71
CA ALA A 35 21.54 9.06 -21.86
C ALA A 35 20.24 8.98 -22.69
N PRO A 36 19.14 8.41 -22.16
CA PRO A 36 17.87 8.44 -22.87
C PRO A 36 17.39 9.89 -22.98
N PRO A 37 16.84 10.32 -24.13
CA PRO A 37 16.36 11.69 -24.30
C PRO A 37 15.15 11.93 -23.40
N THR A 38 15.31 12.82 -22.42
CA THR A 38 14.23 13.44 -21.65
C THR A 38 13.62 14.54 -22.52
N THR A 39 12.64 14.23 -23.34
CA THR A 39 11.72 15.26 -23.84
C THR A 39 10.68 15.56 -22.76
N GLU A 40 11.11 16.31 -21.74
CA GLU A 40 10.20 17.15 -20.96
C GLU A 40 9.94 18.39 -21.80
N GLU A 41 8.73 18.51 -22.34
CA GLU A 41 8.29 19.75 -22.98
C GLU A 41 8.05 20.78 -21.87
N GLU A 42 8.92 21.80 -21.79
CA GLU A 42 8.80 22.90 -20.82
C GLU A 42 7.46 23.64 -21.00
N ALA A 43 6.63 23.58 -19.95
CA ALA A 43 5.33 24.23 -19.94
C ALA A 43 5.46 25.75 -19.75
N LYS A 44 4.81 26.52 -20.63
CA LYS A 44 4.60 27.97 -20.43
C LYS A 44 3.69 28.23 -19.22
N PRO A 45 3.92 29.34 -18.49
CA PRO A 45 3.09 29.69 -17.35
C PRO A 45 1.77 30.26 -17.88
N ASP A 46 0.70 29.46 -17.81
CA ASP A 46 -0.66 29.87 -17.44
C ASP A 46 -1.62 28.66 -17.58
N ASP A 47 -2.43 28.42 -16.54
CA ASP A 47 -3.48 27.38 -16.38
C ASP A 47 -3.02 25.91 -16.15
N GLU A 48 -2.33 25.65 -15.03
CA GLU A 48 -1.71 24.36 -14.68
C GLU A 48 -2.68 23.25 -14.21
N THR A 49 -3.69 22.90 -15.02
CA THR A 49 -4.40 21.62 -14.85
C THR A 49 -3.66 20.53 -15.62
N LYS A 50 -3.18 19.49 -14.92
CA LYS A 50 -2.40 18.39 -15.53
C LYS A 50 -3.16 17.06 -15.47
N ASP A 51 -3.21 16.37 -16.61
CA ASP A 51 -3.80 15.05 -16.76
C ASP A 51 -2.67 14.00 -16.79
N LEU A 52 -2.53 13.22 -15.71
CA LEU A 52 -1.53 12.15 -15.63
C LEU A 52 -2.15 10.78 -15.97
N ARG A 53 -1.31 9.93 -16.58
CA ARG A 53 -1.61 8.54 -16.92
C ARG A 53 -0.50 7.65 -16.35
N ARG A 54 -0.89 6.60 -15.63
CA ARG A 54 0.05 5.59 -15.14
C ARG A 54 -0.54 4.21 -15.38
N LYS A 55 0.26 3.26 -15.87
CA LYS A 55 -0.19 1.87 -15.89
C LYS A 55 -0.24 1.34 -14.44
N PRO A 56 -1.35 0.71 -14.00
CA PRO A 56 -1.42 0.05 -12.72
C PRO A 56 -0.41 -1.09 -12.68
N LEU A 57 0.01 -1.44 -11.47
CA LEU A 57 0.86 -2.62 -11.28
C LEU A 57 0.15 -3.84 -11.86
N ASN A 58 0.86 -4.63 -12.66
CA ASN A 58 0.27 -5.80 -13.31
C ASN A 58 -0.23 -6.77 -12.22
N SER A 59 -1.55 -6.96 -12.11
CA SER A 59 -2.21 -7.72 -11.02
C SER A 59 -1.81 -9.19 -10.94
N LYS A 60 -1.09 -9.71 -11.95
CA LYS A 60 -0.60 -11.09 -12.02
C LYS A 60 0.48 -11.44 -10.99
N THR A 61 0.97 -10.48 -10.20
CA THR A 61 2.13 -10.71 -9.32
C THR A 61 2.05 -9.99 -7.97
N VAL A 62 0.84 -9.77 -7.44
CA VAL A 62 0.69 -9.36 -6.03
C VAL A 62 0.52 -10.63 -5.21
N PRO A 63 1.42 -10.94 -4.25
CA PRO A 63 1.26 -12.10 -3.38
C PRO A 63 -0.07 -11.98 -2.61
N THR A 64 -0.99 -12.90 -2.85
CA THR A 64 -2.27 -12.99 -2.13
C THR A 64 -2.13 -13.89 -0.90
N ARG A 65 -3.15 -13.88 -0.03
CA ARG A 65 -3.29 -14.89 1.03
C ARG A 65 -3.13 -16.32 0.49
N ASP A 66 -3.59 -16.57 -0.72
CA ASP A 66 -3.49 -17.89 -1.37
C ASP A 66 -2.05 -18.24 -1.72
N THR A 67 -1.24 -17.25 -2.16
CA THR A 67 0.20 -17.49 -2.41
C THR A 67 0.97 -17.80 -1.13
N ALA A 68 0.63 -17.16 0.00
CA ALA A 68 1.24 -17.46 1.29
C ALA A 68 0.86 -18.86 1.78
N ALA A 69 -0.42 -19.24 1.64
CA ALA A 69 -0.90 -20.59 1.97
C ALA A 69 -0.19 -21.67 1.13
N LEU A 70 0.01 -21.43 -0.18
CA LEU A 70 0.77 -22.32 -1.06
C LEU A 70 2.25 -22.44 -0.66
N ALA A 71 2.80 -21.43 0.02
CA ALA A 71 4.17 -21.46 0.57
C ALA A 71 4.25 -22.10 1.98
N GLY A 72 3.16 -22.68 2.49
CA GLY A 72 3.12 -23.32 3.81
C GLY A 72 2.95 -22.34 4.98
N VAL A 73 2.59 -21.08 4.71
CA VAL A 73 2.24 -20.10 5.76
C VAL A 73 0.79 -20.35 6.18
N THR A 74 0.54 -20.53 7.48
CA THR A 74 -0.81 -20.70 8.03
C THR A 74 -1.37 -19.35 8.48
N PRO A 75 -2.28 -18.71 7.71
CA PRO A 75 -2.87 -17.44 8.13
C PRO A 75 -3.85 -17.66 9.29
N ALA A 76 -3.66 -16.92 10.39
CA ALA A 76 -4.61 -16.82 11.48
C ALA A 76 -5.30 -15.45 11.43
N THR A 77 -6.62 -15.42 11.32
CA THR A 77 -7.44 -14.20 11.27
C THR A 77 -8.23 -14.01 12.58
N GLY A 78 -8.78 -12.83 12.81
CA GLY A 78 -9.58 -12.56 14.03
C GLY A 78 -8.74 -12.42 15.31
N HIS A 79 -7.47 -12.05 15.16
CA HIS A 79 -6.53 -11.83 16.24
C HIS A 79 -6.01 -10.39 16.16
N THR A 80 -6.44 -9.55 17.08
CA THR A 80 -5.97 -8.17 17.17
C THR A 80 -4.71 -8.14 18.01
N VAL A 81 -3.60 -7.70 17.41
CA VAL A 81 -2.30 -7.61 18.07
C VAL A 81 -2.31 -6.44 19.03
N THR A 82 -1.87 -6.67 20.26
CA THR A 82 -1.84 -5.63 21.31
C THR A 82 -0.47 -5.42 21.93
N GLY A 83 0.49 -6.30 21.67
CA GLY A 83 1.85 -6.16 22.20
C GLY A 83 2.75 -7.33 21.89
N THR A 84 3.99 -7.24 22.37
CA THR A 84 4.96 -8.34 22.39
C THR A 84 5.57 -8.48 23.78
N ARG A 85 6.11 -9.66 24.07
CA ARG A 85 6.88 -9.93 25.28
C ARG A 85 8.10 -10.77 24.95
N GLU A 86 9.28 -10.18 25.09
CA GLU A 86 10.54 -10.91 24.91
C GLU A 86 10.85 -11.78 26.14
N THR A 87 11.47 -12.93 25.88
CA THR A 87 12.01 -13.86 26.87
C THR A 87 13.43 -14.24 26.47
N PRO A 88 14.23 -14.85 27.37
CA PRO A 88 15.58 -15.32 27.00
C PRO A 88 15.60 -16.29 25.81
N THR A 89 14.48 -16.97 25.52
CA THR A 89 14.38 -18.03 24.50
C THR A 89 13.59 -17.62 23.25
N GLY A 90 13.02 -16.41 23.21
CA GLY A 90 12.23 -15.97 22.05
C GLY A 90 11.38 -14.74 22.31
N ILE A 91 10.42 -14.49 21.43
CA ILE A 91 9.44 -13.42 21.54
C ILE A 91 8.02 -14.00 21.47
N HIS A 92 7.15 -13.52 22.36
CA HIS A 92 5.73 -13.83 22.31
C HIS A 92 4.94 -12.67 21.75
N LEU A 93 3.89 -12.99 21.02
CA LEU A 93 2.90 -12.03 20.54
C LEU A 93 1.68 -12.04 21.44
N THR A 94 1.28 -10.86 21.92
CA THR A 94 0.03 -10.65 22.65
C THR A 94 -1.08 -10.27 21.68
N THR A 95 -2.20 -10.97 21.76
CA THR A 95 -3.42 -10.66 21.03
C THR A 95 -4.62 -10.54 21.97
N ASP A 96 -5.74 -10.03 21.47
CA ASP A 96 -7.04 -10.09 22.15
C ASP A 96 -7.52 -11.52 22.43
N GLN A 97 -6.99 -12.53 21.74
CA GLN A 97 -7.25 -13.96 21.97
C GLN A 97 -6.22 -14.63 22.89
N GLY A 98 -5.24 -13.88 23.42
CA GLY A 98 -4.19 -14.39 24.29
C GLY A 98 -2.78 -14.37 23.68
N GLN A 99 -1.88 -15.17 24.26
CA GLN A 99 -0.45 -15.20 23.92
C GLN A 99 -0.12 -16.27 22.87
N HIS A 100 0.75 -15.93 21.92
CA HIS A 100 1.24 -16.83 20.87
C HIS A 100 2.77 -16.87 20.87
N GLY A 101 3.34 -18.03 20.57
CA GLY A 101 4.79 -18.25 20.55
C GLY A 101 5.27 -19.29 21.58
N PRO A 102 6.57 -19.31 21.94
CA PRO A 102 7.59 -18.34 21.50
C PRO A 102 7.88 -18.45 20.00
N PHE A 103 8.26 -17.33 19.40
CA PHE A 103 8.81 -17.24 18.05
C PHE A 103 10.26 -16.77 18.11
N ASP A 104 11.03 -17.07 17.06
CA ASP A 104 12.39 -16.56 16.92
C ASP A 104 12.40 -15.05 16.59
N LEU A 105 11.45 -14.62 15.75
CA LEU A 105 11.29 -13.27 15.22
C LEU A 105 9.80 -12.94 15.02
N VAL A 106 9.39 -11.71 15.36
CA VAL A 106 8.11 -11.11 14.96
C VAL A 106 8.35 -10.06 13.88
N VAL A 107 7.60 -10.16 12.78
CA VAL A 107 7.57 -9.16 11.70
C VAL A 107 6.28 -8.37 11.81
N ASP A 108 6.37 -7.12 12.21
CA ASP A 108 5.25 -6.19 12.24
C ASP A 108 5.01 -5.57 10.87
N ALA A 109 4.02 -6.12 10.16
CA ALA A 109 3.49 -5.61 8.91
C ALA A 109 2.06 -5.07 9.08
N SER A 110 1.68 -4.63 10.30
CA SER A 110 0.31 -4.19 10.60
C SER A 110 -0.03 -2.77 10.10
N GLY A 111 0.92 -2.12 9.44
CA GLY A 111 0.74 -0.86 8.72
C GLY A 111 0.65 0.37 9.63
N ALA A 112 0.02 1.43 9.14
CA ALA A 112 -0.01 2.74 9.82
C ALA A 112 -0.73 2.74 11.18
N ALA A 113 -1.50 1.70 11.49
CA ALA A 113 -2.19 1.53 12.77
C ALA A 113 -1.45 0.58 13.73
N SER A 114 -0.20 0.21 13.43
CA SER A 114 0.59 -0.68 14.29
C SER A 114 0.65 -0.17 15.73
N LEU A 115 0.27 -1.04 16.66
CA LEU A 115 0.45 -0.83 18.11
C LEU A 115 1.86 -1.20 18.59
N LEU A 116 2.64 -1.89 17.75
CA LEU A 116 4.02 -2.29 18.08
C LEU A 116 5.04 -1.24 17.63
N SER A 117 4.70 -0.46 16.60
CA SER A 117 5.62 0.52 16.02
C SER A 117 5.75 1.76 16.91
N PRO A 118 6.99 2.16 17.27
CA PRO A 118 7.23 3.41 17.98
C PRO A 118 7.22 4.65 17.04
N LEU A 119 6.81 4.49 15.78
CA LEU A 119 6.87 5.56 14.78
C LEU A 119 5.92 6.72 15.13
N VAL A 120 6.51 7.87 15.45
CA VAL A 120 5.80 9.15 15.53
C VAL A 120 5.82 9.81 14.15
N ALA A 121 4.77 9.57 13.37
CA ALA A 121 4.64 10.15 12.03
C ALA A 121 4.07 11.58 12.09
N ARG A 122 4.56 12.46 11.22
CA ARG A 122 4.05 13.82 11.07
C ARG A 122 2.78 13.81 10.22
N PRO A 123 1.66 14.40 10.67
CA PRO A 123 0.46 14.52 9.85
C PRO A 123 0.72 15.39 8.62
N LEU A 124 0.08 15.05 7.51
CA LEU A 124 0.10 15.84 6.29
C LEU A 124 -1.10 16.80 6.26
N ALA A 125 -0.94 17.94 5.59
CA ALA A 125 -1.96 18.99 5.48
C ALA A 125 -3.09 18.65 4.48
N PHE A 126 -3.07 17.45 3.92
CA PHE A 126 -4.06 16.94 2.99
C PHE A 126 -4.37 15.48 3.31
N GLY A 127 -5.59 15.08 2.93
CA GLY A 127 -6.05 13.71 2.88
C GLY A 127 -6.85 13.47 1.61
N ALA A 128 -7.77 12.53 1.65
CA ALA A 128 -8.68 12.26 0.54
C ALA A 128 -10.01 11.68 1.02
N VAL A 129 -11.01 11.70 0.15
CA VAL A 129 -12.17 10.81 0.21
C VAL A 129 -12.09 9.85 -0.96
N TRP A 130 -12.46 8.59 -0.75
CA TRP A 130 -12.41 7.58 -1.80
C TRP A 130 -13.56 6.57 -1.69
N ALA A 131 -13.92 5.96 -2.81
CA ALA A 131 -14.94 4.92 -2.89
C ALA A 131 -14.59 3.89 -3.97
N HIS A 132 -15.15 2.68 -3.83
CA HIS A 132 -15.14 1.68 -4.89
C HIS A 132 -16.50 1.70 -5.60
N VAL A 133 -16.50 1.80 -6.92
CA VAL A 133 -17.71 1.81 -7.75
C VAL A 133 -17.59 0.83 -8.91
N PRO A 134 -18.69 0.28 -9.42
CA PRO A 134 -18.70 -0.35 -10.74
C PRO A 134 -18.10 0.58 -11.81
N TRP A 135 -17.35 0.00 -12.74
CA TRP A 135 -16.83 0.72 -13.89
C TRP A 135 -17.99 1.03 -14.85
N PRO A 136 -18.34 2.31 -15.08
CA PRO A 136 -19.46 2.68 -15.92
C PRO A 136 -19.09 2.66 -17.41
N ALA A 137 -20.08 2.87 -18.28
CA ALA A 137 -19.81 3.21 -19.67
C ALA A 137 -19.12 4.59 -19.74
N THR A 138 -17.92 4.64 -20.33
CA THR A 138 -17.08 5.84 -20.45
C THR A 138 -15.99 5.63 -21.50
N ASP A 139 -15.42 6.71 -22.02
CA ASP A 139 -14.30 6.67 -22.96
C ASP A 139 -12.93 6.48 -22.27
N LEU A 140 -12.90 6.44 -20.93
CA LEU A 140 -11.66 6.21 -20.19
C LEU A 140 -11.19 4.76 -20.30
N PRO A 141 -9.87 4.52 -20.47
CA PRO A 141 -9.33 3.17 -20.54
C PRO A 141 -9.39 2.47 -19.18
N THR A 142 -9.72 1.18 -19.20
CA THR A 142 -9.72 0.29 -18.02
C THR A 142 -8.33 -0.22 -17.64
N THR A 143 -7.29 0.19 -18.37
CA THR A 143 -5.93 -0.31 -18.18
C THR A 143 -5.03 0.66 -17.44
N ASP A 144 -5.46 1.89 -17.18
CA ASP A 144 -4.59 2.96 -16.69
C ASP A 144 -5.22 3.68 -15.50
N LEU A 145 -4.39 4.01 -14.50
CA LEU A 145 -4.71 5.04 -13.53
C LEU A 145 -4.78 6.39 -14.24
N ARG A 146 -5.93 7.06 -14.15
CA ARG A 146 -6.15 8.42 -14.64
C ARG A 146 -6.22 9.37 -13.45
N GLN A 147 -5.45 10.43 -13.49
CA GLN A 147 -5.43 11.44 -12.45
C GLN A 147 -5.45 12.83 -13.07
N ARG A 148 -6.20 13.75 -12.44
CA ARG A 148 -6.24 15.16 -12.81
C ARG A 148 -5.81 16.00 -11.62
N TYR A 149 -4.86 16.89 -11.86
CA TYR A 149 -4.26 17.74 -10.84
C TYR A 149 -4.54 19.20 -11.17
N HIS A 150 -4.72 20.00 -10.13
CA HIS A 150 -4.57 21.45 -10.21
C HIS A 150 -3.58 21.89 -9.14
N ARG A 151 -2.38 22.25 -9.60
CA ARG A 151 -1.21 22.54 -8.77
C ARG A 151 -0.95 21.40 -7.76
N ALA A 152 -0.36 21.73 -6.61
CA ALA A 152 -0.21 20.84 -5.46
C ALA A 152 -1.43 20.86 -4.51
N ALA A 153 -2.56 21.44 -4.93
CA ALA A 153 -3.70 21.72 -4.06
C ALA A 153 -4.88 20.76 -4.25
N ARG A 154 -5.10 20.28 -5.48
CA ARG A 154 -6.23 19.40 -5.81
C ARG A 154 -5.79 18.27 -6.73
N MET A 155 -6.25 17.06 -6.43
CA MET A 155 -6.01 15.86 -7.19
C MET A 155 -7.28 15.01 -7.16
N ALA A 156 -7.72 14.58 -8.32
CA ALA A 156 -8.78 13.62 -8.52
C ALA A 156 -8.23 12.40 -9.26
N GLY A 157 -8.75 11.20 -8.99
CA GLY A 157 -8.26 10.00 -9.65
C GLY A 157 -9.30 8.90 -9.81
N ILE A 158 -9.11 8.12 -10.88
CA ILE A 158 -9.86 6.92 -11.22
C ILE A 158 -8.83 5.81 -11.46
N LEU A 159 -8.86 4.77 -10.62
CA LEU A 159 -8.00 3.61 -10.71
C LEU A 159 -8.84 2.38 -11.07
N PRO A 160 -8.62 1.71 -12.21
CA PRO A 160 -9.16 0.37 -12.44
C PRO A 160 -8.60 -0.61 -11.40
N ILE A 161 -9.48 -1.32 -10.70
CA ILE A 161 -9.10 -2.28 -9.63
C ILE A 161 -9.52 -3.73 -9.93
N GLY A 162 -9.95 -4.01 -11.17
CA GLY A 162 -10.31 -5.35 -11.61
C GLY A 162 -11.72 -5.76 -11.17
N HIS A 163 -11.86 -6.99 -10.67
CA HIS A 163 -13.15 -7.64 -10.40
C HIS A 163 -13.17 -8.18 -8.96
N LEU A 164 -14.35 -8.26 -8.36
CA LEU A 164 -14.50 -8.98 -7.10
C LEU A 164 -14.59 -10.50 -7.35
N PRO A 165 -14.19 -11.35 -6.40
CA PRO A 165 -14.36 -12.80 -6.55
C PRO A 165 -15.82 -13.17 -6.82
N GLY A 166 -16.06 -13.86 -7.95
CA GLY A 166 -17.41 -14.29 -8.35
C GLY A 166 -18.29 -13.20 -8.99
N ASP A 167 -17.80 -11.97 -9.16
CA ASP A 167 -18.51 -10.87 -9.81
C ASP A 167 -17.72 -10.38 -11.03
N PRO A 168 -18.21 -10.62 -12.27
CA PRO A 168 -17.52 -10.21 -13.50
C PRO A 168 -17.63 -8.70 -13.79
N THR A 169 -18.27 -7.92 -12.92
CA THR A 169 -18.39 -6.46 -13.09
C THR A 169 -17.06 -5.78 -12.83
N PRO A 170 -16.46 -5.08 -13.82
CA PRO A 170 -15.24 -4.34 -13.58
C PRO A 170 -15.47 -3.23 -12.55
N ARG A 171 -14.44 -2.90 -11.76
CA ARG A 171 -14.50 -1.95 -10.65
C ARG A 171 -13.46 -0.85 -10.81
N ALA A 172 -13.80 0.33 -10.30
CA ALA A 172 -12.90 1.46 -10.14
C ALA A 172 -12.78 1.85 -8.66
N ALA A 173 -11.59 2.24 -8.22
CA ALA A 173 -11.43 3.10 -7.06
C ALA A 173 -11.39 4.55 -7.53
N VAL A 174 -12.30 5.37 -7.03
CA VAL A 174 -12.29 6.83 -7.24
C VAL A 174 -11.80 7.52 -5.98
N PHE A 175 -11.03 8.59 -6.14
CA PHE A 175 -10.51 9.35 -5.02
C PHE A 175 -10.36 10.84 -5.34
N TRP A 176 -10.53 11.67 -4.32
CA TRP A 176 -10.43 13.12 -4.40
C TRP A 176 -9.68 13.65 -3.18
N SER A 177 -8.60 14.41 -3.40
CA SER A 177 -7.82 15.01 -2.32
C SER A 177 -8.56 16.18 -1.67
N LEU A 178 -8.51 16.25 -0.35
CA LEU A 178 -9.04 17.37 0.41
C LEU A 178 -7.96 17.91 1.36
N PRO A 179 -7.91 19.23 1.61
CA PRO A 179 -7.23 19.77 2.78
C PRO A 179 -7.71 19.07 4.05
N THR A 180 -6.81 18.91 5.04
CA THR A 180 -7.16 18.24 6.29
C THR A 180 -8.30 18.94 7.03
N ALA A 181 -8.38 20.28 6.96
CA ALA A 181 -9.48 21.05 7.55
C ALA A 181 -10.85 20.72 6.91
N ASP A 182 -10.88 20.52 5.59
CA ASP A 182 -12.11 20.13 4.87
C ASP A 182 -12.55 18.70 5.22
N LEU A 183 -11.62 17.84 5.65
CA LEU A 183 -11.94 16.50 6.17
C LEU A 183 -12.56 16.54 7.56
N ASP A 184 -12.30 17.58 8.36
CA ASP A 184 -12.90 17.75 9.69
C ASP A 184 -14.40 18.05 9.57
N THR A 185 -14.80 18.81 8.55
CA THR A 185 -16.20 19.17 8.26
C THR A 185 -16.86 18.29 7.20
N TRP A 186 -16.15 17.28 6.67
CA TRP A 186 -16.68 16.35 5.68
C TRP A 186 -18.03 15.70 6.06
N PRO A 187 -18.28 15.30 7.33
CA PRO A 187 -19.57 14.75 7.75
C PRO A 187 -20.77 15.71 7.59
N GLU A 188 -20.53 17.01 7.52
CA GLU A 188 -21.57 18.04 7.34
C GLU A 188 -21.75 18.45 5.88
N ARG A 189 -20.74 18.19 5.05
CA ARG A 189 -20.75 18.54 3.63
C ARG A 189 -21.85 17.83 2.84
N ASP A 190 -22.59 18.58 2.03
CA ASP A 190 -23.58 18.01 1.12
C ASP A 190 -22.92 17.18 0.01
N LEU A 191 -23.50 16.01 -0.27
CA LEU A 191 -22.95 15.06 -1.23
C LEU A 191 -23.07 15.58 -2.67
N ASN A 192 -24.18 16.22 -3.03
CA ASN A 192 -24.41 16.71 -4.39
C ASN A 192 -23.55 17.94 -4.67
N ASP A 193 -23.37 18.83 -3.72
CA ASP A 193 -22.45 19.97 -3.84
C ASP A 193 -21.01 19.49 -4.05
N TRP A 194 -20.56 18.49 -3.30
CA TRP A 194 -19.24 17.88 -3.52
C TRP A 194 -19.15 17.25 -4.91
N LYS A 195 -20.14 16.46 -5.34
CA LYS A 195 -20.15 15.88 -6.70
C LYS A 195 -20.11 16.96 -7.78
N ALA A 196 -20.86 18.06 -7.61
CA ALA A 196 -20.88 19.18 -8.53
C ALA A 196 -19.48 19.83 -8.62
N GLU A 197 -18.78 20.01 -7.50
CA GLU A 197 -17.40 20.49 -7.52
C GLU A 197 -16.48 19.53 -8.28
N VAL A 198 -16.52 18.23 -7.97
CA VAL A 198 -15.64 17.24 -8.60
C VAL A 198 -15.91 17.14 -10.10
N THR A 199 -17.17 17.15 -10.51
CA THR A 199 -17.56 17.08 -11.93
C THR A 199 -17.26 18.38 -12.68
N GLY A 200 -17.36 19.54 -12.02
CA GLY A 200 -16.91 20.82 -12.57
C GLY A 200 -15.40 20.85 -12.79
N PHE A 201 -14.63 20.24 -11.88
CA PHE A 201 -13.18 20.09 -12.03
C PHE A 201 -12.79 19.05 -13.09
N TRP A 202 -13.46 17.89 -13.09
CA TRP A 202 -13.18 16.79 -14.00
C TRP A 202 -14.48 16.13 -14.49
N PRO A 203 -15.04 16.58 -15.62
CA PRO A 203 -16.31 16.07 -16.13
C PRO A 203 -16.34 14.54 -16.35
N ALA A 204 -15.20 13.93 -16.70
CA ALA A 204 -15.10 12.49 -16.92
C ALA A 204 -15.35 11.64 -15.66
N MET A 205 -15.30 12.22 -14.44
CA MET A 205 -15.68 11.51 -13.22
C MET A 205 -17.19 11.37 -13.02
N SER A 206 -18.00 12.18 -13.72
CA SER A 206 -19.46 12.19 -13.56
C SER A 206 -20.12 10.81 -13.53
N PRO A 207 -19.89 9.91 -14.52
CA PRO A 207 -20.52 8.58 -14.51
C PRO A 207 -20.06 7.67 -13.36
N PHE A 208 -18.89 7.93 -12.77
CA PHE A 208 -18.42 7.21 -11.60
C PHE A 208 -19.11 7.72 -10.32
N LEU A 209 -19.23 9.05 -10.19
CA LEU A 209 -19.84 9.69 -9.02
C LEU A 209 -21.35 9.55 -8.96
N ALA A 210 -22.02 9.41 -10.11
CA ALA A 210 -23.46 9.16 -10.19
C ALA A 210 -23.90 7.93 -9.38
N GLN A 211 -23.01 6.95 -9.21
CA GLN A 211 -23.26 5.69 -8.51
C GLN A 211 -23.12 5.79 -6.98
N ILE A 212 -22.60 6.91 -6.47
CA ILE A 212 -22.42 7.16 -5.04
C ILE A 212 -23.69 7.84 -4.52
N THR A 213 -24.65 7.10 -4.00
CA THR A 213 -25.93 7.66 -3.51
C THR A 213 -25.89 8.06 -2.05
N ASP A 214 -24.91 7.58 -1.29
CA ASP A 214 -24.75 7.84 0.14
C ASP A 214 -23.29 8.22 0.46
N LYS A 215 -23.10 9.24 1.29
CA LYS A 215 -21.78 9.67 1.76
C LYS A 215 -21.08 8.58 2.57
N ALA A 216 -21.80 7.65 3.18
CA ALA A 216 -21.23 6.47 3.85
C ALA A 216 -20.44 5.54 2.90
N GLN A 217 -20.65 5.64 1.59
CA GLN A 217 -19.85 4.92 0.58
C GLN A 217 -18.46 5.55 0.37
N LEU A 218 -18.26 6.79 0.82
CA LEU A 218 -16.99 7.52 0.74
C LEU A 218 -16.23 7.38 2.06
N THR A 219 -15.04 6.80 1.98
CA THR A 219 -14.14 6.65 3.12
C THR A 219 -13.15 7.83 3.17
N PRO A 220 -13.13 8.63 4.25
CA PRO A 220 -12.11 9.64 4.44
C PRO A 220 -10.78 8.97 4.82
N ALA A 221 -9.68 9.47 4.25
CA ALA A 221 -8.33 9.03 4.52
C ALA A 221 -7.48 10.23 4.94
N ARG A 222 -6.78 10.10 6.07
CA ARG A 222 -5.80 11.07 6.55
C ARG A 222 -4.41 10.49 6.39
N HIS A 223 -3.48 11.30 5.92
CA HIS A 223 -2.12 10.85 5.62
C HIS A 223 -1.11 11.39 6.62
N SER A 224 -0.03 10.63 6.80
CA SER A 224 1.10 11.02 7.63
C SER A 224 2.40 10.56 6.96
N HIS A 225 3.51 11.16 7.38
CA HIS A 225 4.83 10.87 6.84
C HIS A 225 5.85 10.74 7.96
N GLY A 226 6.69 9.73 7.87
CA GLY A 226 7.79 9.52 8.81
C GLY A 226 8.38 8.13 8.64
N SER A 227 9.63 7.97 9.05
CA SER A 227 10.34 6.70 8.98
C SER A 227 11.09 6.43 10.28
N LEU A 228 11.08 5.19 10.73
CA LEU A 228 11.94 4.74 11.82
C LEU A 228 13.40 4.81 11.35
N ARG A 229 14.26 5.43 12.17
CA ARG A 229 15.71 5.39 11.95
C ARG A 229 16.27 3.98 12.12
N LYS A 230 15.65 3.20 13.01
CA LYS A 230 15.98 1.81 13.31
C LYS A 230 14.69 0.99 13.31
N PRO A 231 14.32 0.33 12.19
CA PRO A 231 13.06 -0.40 12.07
C PRO A 231 13.11 -1.80 12.69
N HIS A 232 14.13 -2.12 13.50
CA HIS A 232 14.29 -3.42 14.14
C HIS A 232 14.84 -3.30 15.56
N GLY A 233 14.48 -4.27 16.40
CA GLY A 233 15.12 -4.64 17.65
C GLY A 233 15.56 -6.10 17.60
N GLN A 234 15.88 -6.69 18.75
CA GLN A 234 16.50 -8.03 18.79
C GLN A 234 15.64 -9.13 18.17
N ARG A 235 14.31 -9.11 18.40
CA ARG A 235 13.37 -10.13 17.90
C ARG A 235 12.10 -9.53 17.29
N LEU A 236 12.11 -8.24 16.98
CA LEU A 236 10.99 -7.52 16.38
C LEU A 236 11.50 -6.65 15.23
N ILE A 237 10.88 -6.77 14.06
CA ILE A 237 11.17 -5.91 12.90
C ILE A 237 9.88 -5.33 12.32
N HIS A 238 9.89 -4.06 11.96
CA HIS A 238 8.79 -3.36 11.31
C HIS A 238 9.05 -3.27 9.81
N ILE A 239 8.02 -3.49 8.99
CA ILE A 239 8.06 -3.32 7.54
C ILE A 239 6.84 -2.53 7.03
N GLY A 240 6.96 -1.96 5.83
CA GLY A 240 5.90 -1.13 5.23
C GLY A 240 5.53 0.06 6.11
N ASP A 241 4.25 0.41 6.16
CA ASP A 241 3.76 1.58 6.90
C ASP A 241 3.98 1.51 8.44
N ALA A 242 4.29 0.32 8.98
CA ALA A 242 4.72 0.19 10.37
C ALA A 242 6.16 0.72 10.58
N ALA A 243 7.00 0.71 9.54
CA ALA A 243 8.36 1.25 9.57
C ALA A 243 8.47 2.64 8.93
N HIS A 244 7.80 2.87 7.79
CA HIS A 244 7.90 4.11 7.03
C HIS A 244 6.59 4.46 6.32
N ARG A 245 5.98 5.57 6.72
CA ARG A 245 4.77 6.11 6.10
C ARG A 245 5.15 7.11 5.04
N THR A 246 4.58 6.96 3.85
CA THR A 246 4.82 7.87 2.74
C THR A 246 3.57 8.59 2.29
N SER A 247 3.83 9.76 1.73
CA SER A 247 2.86 10.55 0.99
C SER A 247 2.30 9.72 -0.18
N PRO A 248 0.96 9.61 -0.36
CA PRO A 248 0.37 8.72 -1.37
C PRO A 248 0.53 9.20 -2.82
N GLN A 249 1.05 10.41 -3.06
CA GLN A 249 1.16 11.05 -4.39
C GLN A 249 1.87 10.19 -5.42
N LEU A 250 2.87 9.43 -5.00
CA LEU A 250 3.67 8.57 -5.88
C LEU A 250 3.26 7.10 -5.82
N GLY A 251 2.29 6.72 -4.98
CA GLY A 251 1.83 5.34 -4.84
C GLY A 251 2.94 4.37 -4.39
N GLN A 252 3.93 4.83 -3.62
CA GLN A 252 5.13 4.04 -3.31
C GLN A 252 5.03 3.21 -2.03
N GLY A 253 4.04 3.42 -1.16
CA GLY A 253 3.91 2.68 0.11
C GLY A 253 3.94 1.16 -0.07
N ALA A 254 3.13 0.65 -1.00
CA ALA A 254 3.10 -0.78 -1.32
C ALA A 254 4.43 -1.28 -1.93
N ASN A 255 5.07 -0.49 -2.79
CA ASN A 255 6.36 -0.86 -3.38
C ASN A 255 7.45 -0.97 -2.31
N MET A 256 7.51 -0.02 -1.38
CA MET A 256 8.46 -0.07 -0.28
C MET A 256 8.21 -1.26 0.64
N ALA A 257 6.95 -1.56 0.98
CA ALA A 257 6.62 -2.75 1.78
C ALA A 257 7.08 -4.05 1.11
N LEU A 258 6.94 -4.17 -0.22
CA LEU A 258 7.45 -5.31 -0.99
C LEU A 258 8.98 -5.35 -1.01
N LEU A 259 9.65 -4.20 -1.10
CA LEU A 259 11.10 -4.10 -1.02
C LEU A 259 11.62 -4.50 0.37
N ASP A 260 10.96 -4.08 1.44
CA ASP A 260 11.29 -4.48 2.81
C ASP A 260 11.14 -5.99 2.99
N ALA A 261 10.01 -6.55 2.55
CA ALA A 261 9.75 -7.99 2.63
C ALA A 261 10.82 -8.79 1.87
N ARG A 262 11.24 -8.30 0.69
CA ARG A 262 12.31 -8.92 -0.09
C ARG A 262 13.66 -8.79 0.60
N ALA A 263 14.00 -7.63 1.15
CA ALA A 263 15.25 -7.40 1.88
C ALA A 263 15.33 -8.32 3.10
N LEU A 264 14.25 -8.42 3.88
CA LEU A 264 14.16 -9.30 5.04
C LEU A 264 14.29 -10.77 4.64
N ALA A 265 13.61 -11.21 3.58
CA ALA A 265 13.73 -12.59 3.10
C ALA A 265 15.15 -12.95 2.63
N LEU A 266 15.92 -11.97 2.12
CA LEU A 266 17.33 -12.16 1.79
C LEU A 266 18.21 -12.18 3.04
N ALA A 267 17.97 -11.31 4.01
CA ALA A 267 18.71 -11.24 5.26
C ALA A 267 18.55 -12.52 6.08
N LEU A 268 17.34 -13.09 6.16
CA LEU A 268 17.04 -14.34 6.87
C LEU A 268 17.65 -15.61 6.23
N ARG A 269 18.47 -15.46 5.19
CA ARG A 269 19.36 -16.54 4.70
C ARG A 269 20.64 -16.64 5.53
N LEU A 270 20.94 -15.61 6.33
CA LEU A 270 22.00 -15.58 7.33
C LEU A 270 21.43 -16.06 8.69
N PRO A 271 22.30 -16.39 9.66
CA PRO A 271 21.90 -16.52 11.06
C PRO A 271 21.10 -15.29 11.53
N LEU A 272 20.14 -15.49 12.44
CA LEU A 272 19.20 -14.43 12.83
C LEU A 272 19.92 -13.22 13.43
N GLU A 273 20.99 -13.46 14.19
CA GLU A 273 21.86 -12.45 14.79
C GLU A 273 22.55 -11.54 13.75
N ASP A 274 22.83 -12.07 12.55
CA ASP A 274 23.40 -11.31 11.44
C ASP A 274 22.31 -10.64 10.59
N ALA A 275 21.13 -11.27 10.52
CA ALA A 275 19.99 -10.78 9.74
C ALA A 275 19.30 -9.58 10.39
N VAL A 276 19.26 -9.54 11.73
CA VAL A 276 18.64 -8.48 12.52
C VAL A 276 19.62 -8.02 13.61
N PRO A 277 20.59 -7.15 13.25
CA PRO A 277 21.62 -6.74 14.19
C PRO A 277 21.05 -5.91 15.35
N GLU A 278 21.74 -5.94 16.49
CA GLU A 278 21.29 -5.30 17.74
C GLU A 278 21.04 -3.80 17.66
#